data_AF-A0A1D8GIL2-F1
#
_entry.id   AF-A0A1D8GIL2-F1
#
_cell.length_a   1.000
_cell.length_b   1.000
_cell.length_c   1.000
_cell.angle_alpha   90.00
_cell.angle_beta   90.00
_cell.angle_gamma   90.00
#
_symmetry.space_group_name_H-M   'P 1'
#
loop_
_entity.id
_entity.type
_entity.pdbx_description
1 polymer ?
#
loop_
_entity_poly.entity_id
_entity_poly.type
_entity_poly.pdbx_seq_one_letter_code
_entity_poly.pdbx_strand_id
1 'polypeptide(L)'
;MAGLTDAIERIKVLECPTGELESRITEILEDYEAANQETVTVNRVKGLDKNGAEAYKAQISGKQEESILILVKAGFDDYVAKVVDVYTH
;
A
#
# COMPACT_ATOMS: atom_id res chain seq x y z
N MET A 1 1.67 5.13 -18.04
CA MET A 1 0.60 5.02 -17.03
C MET A 1 0.93 6.01 -15.93
N ALA A 2 0.36 7.21 -15.97
CA ALA A 2 0.71 8.27 -15.00
C ALA A 2 0.11 7.97 -13.61
N GLY A 3 -1.18 7.58 -13.57
CA GLY A 3 -1.93 7.35 -12.34
C GLY A 3 -1.26 6.40 -11.33
N LEU A 4 -0.68 5.28 -11.77
CA LEU A 4 -0.02 4.35 -10.85
C LEU A 4 1.22 4.95 -10.19
N THR A 5 2.04 5.70 -10.94
CA THR A 5 3.27 6.29 -10.39
C THR A 5 2.92 7.38 -9.38
N ASP A 6 1.96 8.24 -9.71
CA ASP A 6 1.46 9.29 -8.81
C ASP A 6 0.80 8.68 -7.55
N ALA A 7 0.03 7.61 -7.70
CA ALA A 7 -0.56 6.87 -6.57
C ALA A 7 0.52 6.32 -5.64
N ILE A 8 1.60 5.75 -6.18
CA ILE A 8 2.73 5.22 -5.39
C ILE A 8 3.43 6.35 -4.63
N GLU A 9 3.67 7.49 -5.25
CA GLU A 9 4.25 8.65 -4.56
C GLU A 9 3.35 9.12 -3.42
N ARG A 10 2.02 9.10 -3.62
CA ARG A 10 1.06 9.42 -2.57
C ARG A 10 1.06 8.39 -1.43
N ILE A 11 1.16 7.10 -1.74
CA ILE A 11 1.25 6.02 -0.75
C ILE A 11 2.56 6.13 0.05
N LYS A 12 3.69 6.50 -0.55
CA LYS A 12 4.97 6.66 0.15
C LYS A 12 4.94 7.69 1.29
N VAL A 13 4.11 8.72 1.15
CA VAL A 13 3.92 9.76 2.18
C VAL A 13 2.68 9.52 3.04
N LEU A 14 2.02 8.37 2.89
CA LEU A 14 0.83 8.02 3.65
C LEU A 14 1.20 7.72 5.10
N GLU A 15 0.45 8.35 5.99
CA GLU A 15 0.46 8.11 7.42
C GLU A 15 -1.00 8.02 7.85
N CYS A 16 -1.40 6.88 8.40
CA CYS A 16 -2.78 6.61 8.78
C CYS A 16 -2.84 5.66 9.98
N PRO A 17 -3.98 5.52 10.66
CA PRO A 17 -4.11 4.52 11.70
C PRO A 17 -3.81 3.11 11.17
N THR A 18 -3.17 2.27 11.97
CA THR A 18 -2.74 0.91 11.56
C THR A 18 -3.90 0.05 11.04
N GLY A 19 -5.12 0.26 11.57
CA GLY A 19 -6.33 -0.43 11.12
C GLY A 19 -7.00 0.12 9.86
N GLU A 20 -6.56 1.27 9.35
CA GLU A 20 -7.14 1.91 8.16
C GLU A 20 -6.25 1.80 6.92
N LEU A 21 -5.03 1.27 7.07
CA LEU A 21 -4.03 1.23 6.01
C LEU A 21 -4.56 0.60 4.71
N GLU A 22 -5.22 -0.56 4.81
CA GLU A 22 -5.73 -1.30 3.66
C GLU A 22 -6.79 -0.49 2.89
N SER A 23 -7.74 0.12 3.60
CA SER A 23 -8.74 1.00 3.01
C SER A 23 -8.09 2.21 2.35
N ARG A 24 -7.15 2.87 3.03
CA ARG A 24 -6.46 4.07 2.51
C ARG A 24 -5.67 3.80 1.24
N ILE A 25 -4.95 2.68 1.18
CA ILE A 25 -4.21 2.28 -0.03
C ILE A 25 -5.18 2.09 -1.19
N THR A 26 -6.32 1.45 -0.93
CA THR A 26 -7.33 1.17 -1.95
C THR A 26 -7.98 2.46 -2.47
N GLU A 27 -8.34 3.38 -1.57
CA GLU A 27 -8.86 4.72 -1.92
C GLU A 27 -7.86 5.49 -2.80
N ILE A 28 -6.56 5.49 -2.46
CA ILE A 28 -5.55 6.20 -3.26
C ILE A 28 -5.39 5.58 -4.64
N LEU A 29 -5.43 4.25 -4.76
CA LEU A 29 -5.33 3.60 -6.06
C LEU A 29 -6.54 3.91 -6.96
N GLU A 30 -7.72 4.06 -6.36
CA GLU A 30 -8.93 4.45 -7.08
C GLU A 30 -8.93 5.94 -7.46
N ASP A 31 -8.58 6.83 -6.53
CA ASP A 31 -8.52 8.29 -6.74
C ASP A 31 -7.61 8.68 -7.91
N TYR A 32 -6.53 7.93 -8.11
CA TYR A 32 -5.56 8.15 -9.18
C TYR A 32 -5.84 7.32 -10.44
N GLU A 33 -7.02 6.68 -10.52
CA GLU A 33 -7.44 5.81 -11.63
C GLU A 33 -6.41 4.69 -11.93
N ALA A 34 -5.62 4.29 -10.92
CA ALA A 34 -4.57 3.29 -11.04
C ALA A 34 -5.16 1.87 -10.97
N ALA A 35 -6.19 1.68 -10.14
CA ALA A 35 -6.95 0.43 -10.06
C ALA A 35 -8.36 0.69 -9.52
N ASN A 36 -9.29 -0.22 -9.80
CA ASN A 36 -10.63 -0.19 -9.21
C ASN A 36 -10.61 -0.91 -7.86
N GLN A 37 -11.25 -0.36 -6.82
CA GLN A 37 -11.33 -0.97 -5.50
C GLN A 37 -11.78 -2.45 -5.52
N GLU A 38 -12.66 -2.84 -6.44
CA GLU A 38 -13.13 -4.23 -6.58
C GLU A 38 -12.04 -5.18 -7.10
N THR A 39 -10.98 -4.63 -7.70
CA THR A 39 -9.86 -5.39 -8.27
C THR A 39 -8.62 -5.38 -7.39
N VAL A 40 -8.58 -4.54 -6.36
CA VAL A 40 -7.44 -4.42 -5.45
C VAL A 40 -7.66 -5.32 -4.24
N THR A 41 -6.73 -6.23 -4.00
CA THR A 41 -6.65 -6.98 -2.74
C THR A 41 -5.39 -6.59 -2.00
N VAL A 42 -5.52 -6.00 -0.82
CA VAL A 42 -4.39 -5.76 0.08
C VAL A 42 -4.33 -6.90 1.09
N ASN A 43 -3.15 -7.51 1.23
CA ASN A 43 -2.92 -8.57 2.21
C ASN A 43 -1.62 -8.32 2.97
N ARG A 44 -1.61 -8.56 4.28
CA ARG A 44 -0.39 -8.54 5.07
C ARG A 44 0.48 -9.78 4.79
N VAL A 45 1.75 -9.57 4.48
CA VAL A 45 2.71 -10.64 4.14
C VAL A 45 3.84 -10.67 5.16
N LYS A 46 3.60 -11.30 6.31
CA LYS A 46 4.57 -11.38 7.42
C LYS A 46 5.96 -11.91 7.03
N GLY A 47 6.03 -12.77 6.02
CA GLY A 47 7.30 -13.30 5.51
C GLY A 47 8.20 -12.26 4.81
N LEU A 48 7.66 -11.08 4.51
CA LEU A 48 8.37 -9.95 3.90
C LEU A 48 8.61 -8.80 4.89
N ASP A 49 8.21 -8.97 6.16
CA ASP A 49 8.50 -8.00 7.22
C ASP A 49 10.01 -7.80 7.33
N LYS A 50 10.46 -6.55 7.35
CA LYS A 50 11.88 -6.21 7.26
C LYS A 50 12.22 -5.00 8.13
N ASN A 51 13.31 -5.10 8.88
CA ASN A 51 13.84 -3.99 9.71
C ASN A 51 12.81 -3.39 10.68
N GLY A 52 11.93 -4.22 11.25
CA GLY A 52 10.84 -3.79 12.13
C GLY A 52 9.70 -3.06 11.41
N ALA A 53 9.62 -3.18 10.08
CA ALA A 53 8.48 -2.76 9.28
C ALA A 53 7.61 -3.97 8.91
N GLU A 54 6.31 -3.80 8.97
CA GLU A 54 5.28 -4.73 8.54
C GLU A 54 5.08 -4.60 7.03
N ALA A 55 5.06 -5.72 6.32
CA ALA A 55 4.90 -5.76 4.88
C ALA A 55 3.46 -6.06 4.47
N TYR A 56 2.95 -5.28 3.54
CA TYR A 56 1.65 -5.44 2.91
C TYR A 56 1.85 -5.59 1.40
N LYS A 57 1.05 -6.44 0.76
CA LYS A 57 1.05 -6.63 -0.68
C LYS A 57 -0.33 -6.27 -1.21
N ALA A 58 -0.42 -5.20 -1.99
CA ALA A 58 -1.59 -4.87 -2.79
C ALA A 58 -1.46 -5.57 -4.14
N GLN A 59 -2.38 -6.46 -4.47
CA GLN A 59 -2.49 -7.11 -5.77
C GLN A 59 -3.63 -6.48 -6.56
N ILE A 60 -3.34 -6.02 -7.77
CA ILE A 60 -4.33 -5.49 -8.69
C ILE A 60 -4.70 -6.60 -9.67
N SER A 61 -5.92 -7.11 -9.56
CA SER A 61 -6.42 -8.18 -10.42
C SER A 61 -6.93 -7.59 -11.74
N GLY A 62 -6.23 -7.83 -12.85
CA GLY A 62 -6.57 -7.19 -14.13
C GLY A 62 -5.74 -7.65 -15.33
N LYS A 63 -5.54 -6.75 -16.31
CA LYS A 63 -4.88 -7.04 -17.61
C LYS A 63 -3.37 -7.32 -17.49
N GLN A 64 -2.72 -6.87 -16.42
CA GLN A 64 -1.38 -7.26 -16.01
C GLN A 64 -1.43 -7.47 -14.50
N GLU A 65 -0.90 -8.59 -14.01
CA GLU A 65 -0.80 -8.84 -12.56
C GLU A 65 0.26 -7.90 -11.98
N GLU A 66 -0.15 -6.68 -11.66
CA GLU A 66 0.71 -5.73 -10.96
C GLU A 66 0.55 -5.93 -9.46
N SER A 67 1.68 -5.97 -8.76
CA SER A 67 1.69 -6.07 -7.31
C SER A 67 2.57 -5.01 -6.67
N ILE A 68 2.03 -4.37 -5.65
CA ILE A 68 2.67 -3.30 -4.91
C ILE A 68 2.98 -3.82 -3.51
N LEU A 69 4.27 -3.90 -3.18
CA LEU A 69 4.73 -4.18 -1.83
C LEU A 69 4.88 -2.87 -1.07
N ILE A 70 4.29 -2.80 0.11
CA ILE A 70 4.24 -1.60 0.95
C ILE A 70 4.83 -1.99 2.30
N LEU A 71 5.90 -1.31 2.71
CA LEU A 71 6.52 -1.49 4.01
C LEU A 71 6.05 -0.37 4.93
N VAL A 72 5.56 -0.74 6.10
CA VAL A 72 4.97 0.18 7.06
C VAL A 72 5.62 -0.01 8.42
N LYS A 73 5.98 1.09 9.07
CA LYS A 73 6.41 1.07 10.47
C LYS A 73 5.30 1.62 11.36
N ALA A 74 5.09 0.96 12.48
CA ALA A 74 4.33 1.54 13.58
C ALA A 74 5.05 2.80 14.08
N GLY A 75 4.29 3.88 14.25
CA GLY A 75 4.72 5.12 14.87
C GLY A 75 4.96 4.95 16.36
N PHE A 76 5.47 5.99 17.00
CA PHE A 76 5.95 5.96 18.39
C PHE A 76 4.89 5.54 19.43
N ASP A 77 3.60 5.65 19.08
CA ASP A 77 2.45 5.30 19.93
C ASP A 77 1.71 4.03 19.43
N ASP A 78 2.26 3.28 18.46
CA ASP A 78 1.67 2.08 17.81
C ASP A 78 0.27 2.27 17.18
N TYR A 79 -0.30 3.47 17.28
CA TYR A 79 -1.63 3.82 16.79
C TYR A 79 -1.64 4.26 15.34
N VAL A 80 -0.46 4.59 14.80
CA VAL A 80 -0.27 5.15 13.47
C VAL A 80 0.71 4.28 12.69
N ALA A 81 0.34 3.91 11.48
CA ALA A 81 1.13 3.25 10.47
C ALA A 81 1.72 4.31 9.53
N LYS A 82 3.05 4.33 9.41
CA LYS A 82 3.77 5.16 8.45
C LYS A 82 4.39 4.32 7.37
N VAL A 83 4.08 4.63 6.11
CA VAL A 83 4.74 3.99 4.97
C VAL A 83 6.21 4.43 4.94
N VAL A 84 7.11 3.46 4.90
CA VAL A 84 8.57 3.69 4.84
C VAL A 84 9.15 3.34 3.49
N ASP A 85 8.51 2.44 2.74
CA ASP A 85 8.96 2.06 1.41
C ASP A 85 7.82 1.44 0.58
N VAL A 86 7.92 1.57 -0.73
CA VAL A 86 6.95 1.01 -1.68
C VAL A 86 7.68 0.51 -2.92
N TYR A 87 7.44 -0.75 -3.27
CA TYR A 87 8.02 -1.43 -4.43
C TYR A 87 6.92 -1.93 -5.36
N THR A 88 7.09 -1.75 -6.66
CA THR A 88 6.23 -2.34 -7.68
C THR A 88 6.91 -3.54 -8.31
N HIS A 89 6.17 -4.63 -8.51
CA HIS A 89 6.60 -5.82 -9.22
C HIS A 89 5.56 -6.27 -10.22
#